data_AF-A0A3S9M6M6-F1
#
_entry.id   AF-A0A3S9M6M6-F1
#
_cell.length_a   1.000
_cell.length_b   1.000
_cell.length_c   1.000
_cell.angle_alpha   90.00
_cell.angle_beta   90.00
_cell.angle_gamma   90.00
#
_symmetry.space_group_name_H-M   'P 1'
#
loop_
_entity.id
_entity.type
_entity.pdbx_description
1 polymer ?
#
loop_
_entity_poly.entity_id
_entity_poly.type
_entity_poly.pdbx_seq_one_letter_code
_entity_poly.pdbx_strand_id
1 'polypeptide(L)' 'MCPNCEDFARTVVMLGQLALYADTFDADQDFIDTVGPCLAASLPEPPPGLFPPGYDPTDGPEYPGEG' A
#
# COMPACT_ATOMS: atom_id res chain seq x y z
N MET A 1 -8.86 18.59 32.23
CA MET A 1 -8.52 17.96 30.94
C MET A 1 -7.84 16.63 31.24
N CYS A 2 -8.32 15.55 30.63
CA CYS A 2 -7.79 14.19 30.84
C CYS A 2 -6.54 14.00 29.98
N PRO A 3 -5.36 13.70 30.56
CA PRO A 3 -4.08 13.72 29.83
C PRO A 3 -3.97 12.76 28.65
N ASN A 4 -4.73 11.65 28.67
CA ASN A 4 -4.60 10.56 27.70
C ASN A 4 -5.87 10.35 26.87
N CYS A 5 -6.90 11.17 27.05
CA CYS A 5 -8.19 10.91 26.43
C CYS A 5 -8.14 11.10 24.90
N GLU A 6 -7.28 12.00 24.40
CA GLU A 6 -7.07 12.19 22.96
C GLU A 6 -6.34 11.00 22.33
N ASP A 7 -5.30 10.48 22.99
CA ASP A 7 -4.56 9.31 22.52
C ASP A 7 -5.43 8.04 22.55
N PHE A 8 -6.23 7.89 23.61
CA PHE A 8 -7.21 6.81 23.71
C PHE A 8 -8.23 6.90 22.57
N ALA A 9 -8.83 8.07 22.35
CA ALA A 9 -9.79 8.28 21.27
C ALA A 9 -9.16 7.99 19.90
N ARG A 10 -7.93 8.45 19.65
CA ARG A 10 -7.19 8.17 18.41
C ARG A 10 -6.97 6.68 18.22
N THR A 11 -6.57 5.98 19.28
CA THR A 11 -6.34 4.53 19.24
C THR A 11 -7.63 3.77 18.90
N VAL A 12 -8.74 4.11 19.56
CA VAL A 12 -10.05 3.49 19.29
C VAL A 12 -10.48 3.71 17.85
N VAL A 13 -10.29 4.93 17.31
CA VAL A 13 -10.61 5.23 15.91
C VAL A 13 -9.75 4.40 14.96
N MET A 14 -8.42 4.33 15.18
CA MET A 14 -7.53 3.54 14.33
C MET A 14 -7.87 2.05 14.34
N LEU A 15 -8.18 1.49 15.52
CA LEU A 15 -8.62 0.09 15.62
C LEU A 15 -9.95 -0.17 14.90
N GLY A 16 -10.90 0.77 14.98
CA GLY A 16 -12.16 0.69 14.25
C GLY A 16 -11.96 0.73 12.73
N GLN A 17 -11.08 1.60 12.25
CA GLN A 17 -10.74 1.67 10.83
C GLN A 17 -10.04 0.39 10.35
N LEU A 18 -9.14 -0.18 11.16
CA LEU A 18 -8.48 -1.44 10.85
C LEU A 18 -9.48 -2.60 10.76
N ALA A 19 -10.43 -2.68 11.70
CA ALA A 19 -11.46 -3.70 11.67
C ALA A 19 -12.34 -3.58 10.41
N LEU A 20 -12.71 -2.35 10.02
CA LEU A 20 -13.49 -2.12 8.80
C LEU A 20 -12.68 -2.46 7.54
N TYR A 21 -11.40 -2.10 7.49
CA TYR A 21 -10.50 -2.47 6.41
C TYR A 21 -10.45 -3.99 6.22
N ALA A 22 -10.23 -4.73 7.31
CA ALA A 22 -10.10 -6.19 7.28
C ALA A 22 -11.39 -6.93 6.82
N ASP A 23 -12.56 -6.30 6.98
CA ASP A 23 -13.85 -6.87 6.57
C ASP A 23 -14.30 -6.39 5.17
N THR A 24 -13.61 -5.39 4.61
CA THR A 24 -13.94 -4.84 3.29
C THR A 24 -13.27 -5.68 2.21
N PHE A 25 -14.09 -6.36 1.41
CA PHE A 25 -13.62 -7.14 0.26
C PHE A 25 -12.84 -6.26 -0.73
N ASP A 26 -11.76 -6.79 -1.28
CA ASP A 26 -10.85 -6.12 -2.22
C ASP A 26 -10.22 -4.81 -1.74
N ALA A 27 -10.30 -4.46 -0.44
CA ALA A 27 -9.74 -3.20 0.07
C ALA A 27 -8.24 -3.03 -0.22
N ASP A 28 -7.46 -4.13 -0.16
CA ASP A 28 -6.05 -4.13 -0.55
C ASP A 28 -5.87 -3.79 -2.03
N GLN A 29 -6.67 -4.41 -2.91
CA GLN A 29 -6.57 -4.23 -4.36
C GLN A 29 -7.01 -2.81 -4.76
N ASP A 30 -8.13 -2.33 -4.21
CA ASP A 30 -8.62 -0.96 -4.43
C ASP A 30 -7.58 0.09 -4.01
N PHE A 31 -6.88 -0.16 -2.88
CA PHE A 31 -5.80 0.70 -2.43
C PHE A 31 -4.64 0.71 -3.42
N ILE A 32 -4.20 -0.46 -3.89
CA ILE A 32 -3.13 -0.59 -4.89
C ILE A 32 -3.50 0.13 -6.18
N ASP A 33 -4.70 -0.11 -6.70
CA ASP A 33 -5.17 0.48 -7.96
C ASP A 33 -5.29 2.01 -7.86
N THR A 34 -5.68 2.52 -6.69
CA THR A 34 -5.83 3.96 -6.45
C THR A 34 -4.48 4.65 -6.24
N VAL A 35 -3.61 4.09 -5.40
CA VAL A 35 -2.38 4.75 -4.94
C VAL A 35 -1.18 4.42 -5.82
N GLY A 36 -1.12 3.21 -6.36
CA GLY A 36 -0.01 2.68 -7.16
C GLY A 36 0.45 3.62 -8.27
N PRO A 37 -0.45 4.14 -9.15
CA PRO A 37 -0.06 5.04 -10.22
C PRO A 37 0.55 6.35 -9.72
N CYS A 38 -0.04 6.92 -8.66
CA CYS A 38 0.46 8.16 -8.07
C CYS A 38 1.83 7.95 -7.41
N LEU A 39 2.00 6.83 -6.70
CA LEU A 39 3.25 6.48 -6.06
C LEU A 39 4.34 6.27 -7.12
N ALA A 40 4.07 5.47 -8.16
CA ALA A 40 5.00 5.22 -9.25
C ALA A 40 5.45 6.52 -9.94
N ALA A 41 4.50 7.44 -10.20
CA ALA A 41 4.81 8.74 -10.79
C ALA A 41 5.62 9.67 -9.88
N SER A 42 5.56 9.46 -8.55
CA SER A 42 6.30 10.26 -7.57
C SER A 42 7.74 9.80 -7.36
N LEU A 43 8.07 8.57 -7.78
CA LEU A 43 9.41 8.02 -7.62
C LEU A 43 10.37 8.70 -8.62
N PRO A 44 11.64 8.92 -8.22
CA PRO A 44 12.66 9.39 -9.15
C PRO A 44 12.85 8.43 -10.31
N GLU A 45 13.27 8.96 -11.46
CA GLU A 45 13.66 8.14 -12.61
C GLU A 45 14.74 7.13 -12.17
N PRO A 46 14.59 5.83 -12.49
CA PRO A 46 15.59 4.82 -12.21
C PRO A 46 16.95 5.18 -12.86
N PRO A 47 18.08 4.88 -12.19
CA PRO A 47 19.38 5.04 -12.79
C PRO A 47 19.54 4.20 -14.08
N PRO A 48 20.32 4.68 -15.06
CA PRO A 48 20.59 3.92 -16.28
C PRO A 48 21.16 2.54 -15.98
N GLY A 49 20.63 1.50 -16.65
CA GLY A 49 21.07 0.12 -16.47
C GLY A 49 20.54 -0.58 -15.22
N LEU A 50 19.67 0.05 -14.43
CA LEU A 50 18.99 -0.61 -13.31
C LEU A 50 18.14 -1.79 -13.79
N PHE A 51 17.43 -1.59 -14.92
CA PHE A 51 16.54 -2.59 -15.47
C PHE A 51 17.18 -3.33 -16.65
N PRO A 52 17.07 -4.67 -16.70
CA PRO A 52 17.62 -5.46 -17.80
C PRO A 52 16.90 -5.17 -19.13
N PRO A 53 17.54 -5.46 -20.28
CA PRO A 53 16.88 -5.34 -21.58
C PRO A 53 15.62 -6.23 -21.63
N GLY A 54 14.49 -5.64 -22.03
CA GLY A 54 13.21 -6.35 -22.08
C GLY A 54 12.50 -6.47 -20.73
N TYR A 55 12.95 -5.77 -19.69
CA TYR A 55 12.21 -5.64 -18.44
C TYR A 55 10.84 -4.99 -18.68
N ASP A 56 9.78 -5.70 -18.33
CA ASP A 56 8.44 -5.14 -18.24
C ASP A 56 8.22 -4.67 -16.79
N PRO A 57 8.06 -3.35 -16.55
CA PRO A 57 7.79 -2.83 -15.21
C PRO A 57 6.41 -3.23 -14.66
N THR A 58 5.58 -3.89 -15.46
CA THR A 58 4.27 -4.43 -15.05
C THR A 58 4.29 -5.93 -14.74
N ASP A 59 5.35 -6.65 -15.12
CA ASP A 59 5.63 -7.99 -14.60
C ASP A 59 6.14 -7.84 -13.17
N GLY A 60 5.25 -8.05 -12.21
CA GLY A 60 5.61 -8.09 -10.80
C GLY A 60 6.69 -9.14 -10.51
N PRO A 61 7.28 -9.14 -9.31
CA PRO A 61 8.21 -10.20 -8.92
C PRO A 61 7.49 -11.56 -8.87
N GLU A 62 8.19 -12.65 -9.21
CA GLU A 62 7.66 -14.01 -9.02
C GLU A 62 7.40 -14.25 -7.52
N TYR A 63 6.14 -14.52 -7.15
CA TYR A 63 5.78 -14.86 -5.78
C TYR A 63 5.75 -16.38 -5.57
N PRO A 64 6.19 -16.88 -4.40
CA PRO A 64 6.08 -18.31 -4.10
C PRO A 64 4.62 -18.78 -4.16
N GLY A 65 4.33 -19.73 -5.06
CA GLY A 65 2.99 -20.33 -5.21
C GLY A 65 2.23 -19.93 -6.47
N GLU A 66 2.80 -19.08 -7.32
CA GLU A 66 2.30 -18.82 -8.67
C GLU A 66 2.76 -19.94 -9.62
N GLY A 67 2.03 -21.07 -9.61
CA GLY A 67 2.30 -22.23 -10.46
C GLY A 67 1.02 -22.98 -10.82
#